data_AF-A0A4R6KSQ2-F1
#
_entry.id   AF-A0A4R6KSQ2-F1
#
_cell.length_a   1.000
_cell.length_b   1.000
_cell.length_c   1.000
_cell.angle_alpha   90.00
_cell.angle_beta   90.00
_cell.angle_gamma   90.00
#
_symmetry.space_group_name_H-M   'P 1'
#
loop_
_entity.id
_entity.type
_entity.pdbx_description
1 polymer ?
#
loop_
_entity_poly.entity_id
_entity_poly.type
_entity_poly.pdbx_seq_one_letter_code
_entity_poly.pdbx_strand_id
1 'polypeptide(L)'
;MFTRGWGSTRPLAAAGLATMGLLLVACGNDSDAGGGTTTPPPSTPASPTSTPTGGTPSTLAPTQTPSATPTPTGTPSTKPTQPPVETPTPAKPRRLTPSMLLTGGELAKADPKRDWAATDGAASTPICGRSSTRGDNVLGALSRNFANGLDASGGQWLTRYADARTATAAYDNIVATIKSCKAARPAPTHARKLTENRTIALGDATTILRWYDYPLPSDPGSEDGGFPYAVTRKGLVVSVLAFREMGPGVKPANFERITRTAATHLP
;
A
#
# COMPACT_ATOMS: atom_id res chain seq x y z
N MET A 1 -25.95 43.57 -38.09
CA MET A 1 -24.64 43.34 -38.73
C MET A 1 -24.17 41.93 -38.39
N PHE A 2 -24.35 41.00 -39.32
CA PHE A 2 -23.77 39.65 -39.27
C PHE A 2 -22.48 39.66 -40.09
N THR A 3 -21.39 39.10 -39.55
CA THR A 3 -20.33 38.36 -40.27
C THR A 3 -19.17 38.09 -39.31
N ARG A 4 -18.96 36.81 -38.94
CA ARG A 4 -17.63 36.29 -38.61
C ARG A 4 -17.52 34.90 -39.23
N GLY A 5 -16.81 34.86 -40.35
CA GLY A 5 -16.47 33.65 -41.08
C GLY A 5 -15.29 32.92 -40.43
N TRP A 6 -15.35 31.60 -40.58
CA TRP A 6 -14.26 30.65 -40.36
C TRP A 6 -13.04 30.97 -41.24
N GLY A 7 -11.85 30.81 -40.67
CA GLY A 7 -10.59 30.81 -41.38
C GLY A 7 -9.63 29.79 -40.75
N SER A 8 -9.68 28.57 -41.25
CA SER A 8 -8.69 27.52 -41.00
C SER A 8 -7.41 27.80 -41.78
N THR A 9 -6.25 27.68 -41.16
CA THR A 9 -4.99 27.52 -41.90
C THR A 9 -4.08 26.53 -41.17
N ARG A 10 -3.79 25.43 -41.88
CA ARG A 10 -2.93 24.32 -41.48
C ARG A 10 -1.45 24.72 -41.62
N PRO A 11 -0.54 24.29 -40.74
CA PRO A 11 0.86 24.15 -41.11
C PRO A 11 1.15 22.74 -41.66
N LEU A 12 2.00 22.74 -42.69
CA LEU A 12 2.52 21.59 -43.42
C LEU A 12 3.32 20.64 -42.53
N ALA A 13 3.03 19.35 -42.66
CA ALA A 13 3.90 18.27 -42.20
C ALA A 13 5.04 18.07 -43.21
N ALA A 14 6.28 18.20 -42.76
CA ALA A 14 7.45 17.69 -43.47
C ALA A 14 7.75 16.28 -42.94
N ALA A 15 7.66 15.31 -43.84
CA ALA A 15 8.01 13.92 -43.60
C ALA A 15 9.54 13.76 -43.55
N GLY A 16 10.07 13.35 -42.40
CA GLY A 16 11.44 12.85 -42.26
C GLY A 16 11.40 11.35 -41.99
N LEU A 17 11.58 10.56 -43.05
CA LEU A 17 11.85 9.12 -42.98
C LEU A 17 13.29 8.92 -42.48
N ALA A 18 13.45 8.39 -41.28
CA ALA A 18 14.69 7.82 -40.79
C ALA A 18 14.43 6.37 -40.39
N THR A 19 14.53 5.48 -41.38
CA THR A 19 14.74 4.05 -41.19
C THR A 19 16.19 3.82 -40.76
N MET A 20 16.41 3.34 -39.54
CA MET A 20 17.63 2.60 -39.21
C MET A 20 17.32 1.46 -38.25
N GLY A 21 17.56 0.25 -38.74
CA GLY A 21 18.31 -0.77 -38.00
C GLY A 21 17.56 -1.53 -36.91
N LEU A 22 16.82 -2.56 -37.30
CA LEU A 22 16.72 -3.76 -36.47
C LEU A 22 18.14 -4.33 -36.27
N LEU A 23 18.62 -4.33 -35.04
CA LEU A 23 19.61 -5.31 -34.60
C LEU A 23 18.95 -6.17 -33.53
N LEU A 24 18.45 -7.33 -33.98
CA LEU A 24 18.27 -8.49 -33.12
C LEU A 24 19.66 -8.95 -32.66
N VAL A 25 19.94 -8.84 -31.37
CA VAL A 25 20.97 -9.65 -30.72
C VAL A 25 20.26 -10.64 -29.81
N ALA A 26 20.10 -11.85 -30.34
CA ALA A 26 20.02 -13.07 -29.53
C ALA A 26 21.46 -13.57 -29.29
N CYS A 27 21.61 -14.43 -28.28
CA CYS A 27 22.84 -14.97 -27.66
C CYS A 27 23.22 -14.22 -26.36
N GLY A 28 23.40 -14.85 -25.21
CA GLY A 28 23.38 -16.27 -24.85
C GLY A 28 23.24 -16.41 -23.33
N ASN A 29 22.64 -17.51 -22.93
CA ASN A 29 22.41 -17.90 -21.55
C ASN A 29 23.65 -18.69 -21.10
N ASP A 30 24.63 -18.03 -20.47
CA ASP A 30 25.77 -18.73 -19.87
C ASP A 30 25.45 -19.09 -18.41
N SER A 31 25.37 -20.39 -18.20
CA SER A 31 25.37 -21.05 -16.90
C SER A 31 26.76 -21.65 -16.72
N ASP A 32 27.52 -21.16 -15.74
CA ASP A 32 28.68 -21.84 -15.13
C ASP A 32 28.63 -21.44 -13.65
N ALA A 33 28.50 -22.30 -12.63
CA ALA A 33 28.94 -23.67 -12.37
C ALA A 33 30.48 -23.83 -12.26
N GLY A 34 30.95 -23.99 -11.02
CA GLY A 34 32.32 -24.35 -10.63
C GLY A 34 33.16 -23.14 -10.20
N GLY A 35 33.88 -23.11 -9.08
CA GLY A 35 34.23 -24.10 -8.07
C GLY A 35 35.42 -23.49 -7.31
N GLY A 36 35.39 -23.48 -5.98
CA GLY A 36 36.41 -22.78 -5.19
C GLY A 36 36.19 -22.94 -3.70
N THR A 37 36.46 -24.15 -3.22
CA THR A 37 36.51 -24.61 -1.84
C THR A 37 37.55 -23.88 -0.99
N THR A 38 37.16 -23.42 0.21
CA THR A 38 37.96 -23.55 1.45
C THR A 38 37.06 -23.53 2.68
N THR A 39 36.91 -24.69 3.33
CA THR A 39 36.45 -24.91 4.72
C THR A 39 37.70 -25.07 5.59
N PRO A 40 37.76 -24.58 6.85
CA PRO A 40 37.44 -25.43 8.02
C PRO A 40 36.88 -24.64 9.24
N PRO A 41 36.63 -25.24 10.42
CA PRO A 41 35.91 -26.49 10.77
C PRO A 41 34.69 -26.20 11.72
N PRO A 42 33.89 -27.22 12.12
CA PRO A 42 32.71 -27.03 12.97
C PRO A 42 33.06 -27.04 14.47
N SER A 43 32.41 -26.16 15.24
CA SER A 43 32.42 -26.19 16.71
C SER A 43 30.99 -26.35 17.23
N THR A 44 30.68 -27.54 17.71
CA THR A 44 29.57 -27.87 18.62
C THR A 44 30.12 -28.86 19.66
N PRO A 45 29.44 -29.14 20.79
CA PRO A 45 28.26 -28.51 21.39
C PRO A 45 28.47 -28.12 22.87
N ALA A 46 27.58 -27.31 23.44
CA ALA A 46 27.39 -27.29 24.90
C ALA A 46 25.91 -27.11 25.23
N SER A 47 25.31 -28.21 25.69
CA SER A 47 24.02 -28.25 26.36
C SER A 47 24.31 -28.41 27.85
N PRO A 48 23.65 -27.65 28.75
CA PRO A 48 23.44 -28.13 30.10
C PRO A 48 21.96 -28.47 30.33
N THR A 49 21.81 -29.74 30.68
CA THR A 49 20.67 -30.40 31.32
C THR A 49 20.29 -29.70 32.63
N SER A 50 18.99 -29.53 32.88
CA SER A 50 18.45 -29.39 34.23
C SER A 50 17.40 -30.47 34.48
N THR A 51 17.74 -31.35 35.42
CA THR A 51 16.96 -32.50 35.91
C THR A 51 15.88 -32.03 36.89
N PRO A 52 14.71 -32.70 36.95
CA PRO A 52 13.61 -32.35 37.86
C PRO A 52 13.90 -32.81 39.29
N THR A 53 13.27 -32.16 40.27
CA THR A 53 13.17 -32.69 41.65
C THR A 53 11.71 -32.63 42.08
N GLY A 54 11.17 -33.80 42.42
CA GLY A 54 9.82 -33.98 42.93
C GLY A 54 9.69 -33.65 44.42
N GLY A 55 8.45 -33.54 44.85
CA GLY A 55 8.05 -33.44 46.25
C GLY A 55 6.52 -33.45 46.38
N THR A 56 5.95 -34.64 46.54
CA THR A 56 4.67 -34.87 47.24
C THR A 56 5.05 -35.62 48.53
N PRO A 57 4.39 -35.40 49.69
CA PRO A 57 3.09 -36.03 49.93
C PRO A 57 2.09 -35.25 50.81
N SER A 58 0.82 -35.64 50.67
CA SER A 58 -0.29 -35.72 51.65
C SER A 58 -0.40 -34.72 52.81
N THR A 59 -1.61 -34.21 53.05
CA THR A 59 -2.37 -34.53 54.27
C THR A 59 -3.88 -34.29 54.07
N LEU A 60 -4.64 -35.19 54.69
CA LEU A 60 -6.08 -35.42 54.64
C LEU A 60 -6.94 -34.33 55.30
N ALA A 61 -8.24 -34.44 55.03
CA ALA A 61 -9.39 -33.68 55.50
C ALA A 61 -9.45 -33.38 57.02
N PRO A 62 -10.36 -32.48 57.42
CA PRO A 62 -11.59 -33.04 57.97
C PRO A 62 -12.89 -32.41 57.43
N THR A 63 -13.84 -33.31 57.23
CA THR A 63 -15.28 -33.15 57.22
C THR A 63 -15.79 -32.15 58.26
N GLN A 64 -16.63 -31.21 57.85
CA GLN A 64 -17.73 -30.70 58.69
C GLN A 64 -18.97 -30.42 57.84
N THR A 65 -20.06 -31.10 58.17
CA THR A 65 -21.45 -30.78 57.82
C THR A 65 -22.12 -30.28 59.09
N PRO A 66 -22.78 -29.12 59.05
CA PRO A 66 -24.22 -29.05 59.36
C PRO A 66 -24.92 -28.17 58.31
N SER A 67 -25.95 -28.65 57.61
CA SER A 67 -27.35 -28.61 58.04
C SER A 67 -27.81 -27.24 58.54
N ALA A 68 -28.31 -26.43 57.60
CA ALA A 68 -29.41 -25.50 57.85
C ALA A 68 -30.08 -25.21 56.50
N THR A 69 -31.36 -25.57 56.40
CA THR A 69 -32.26 -25.22 55.30
C THR A 69 -32.77 -23.80 55.54
N PRO A 70 -32.42 -22.80 54.70
CA PRO A 70 -33.19 -21.58 54.65
C PRO A 70 -34.36 -21.76 53.68
N THR A 71 -35.58 -21.70 54.21
CA THR A 71 -36.81 -21.46 53.46
C THR A 71 -36.72 -20.09 52.78
N PRO A 72 -36.77 -19.97 51.44
CA PRO A 72 -36.99 -18.69 50.80
C PRO A 72 -38.50 -18.43 50.73
N THR A 73 -38.94 -17.47 51.53
CA THR A 73 -40.24 -16.80 51.42
C THR A 73 -40.37 -16.22 50.01
N GLY A 74 -41.33 -16.73 49.24
CA GLY A 74 -41.63 -16.26 47.89
C GLY A 74 -42.01 -14.78 47.90
N THR A 75 -41.12 -13.94 47.37
CA THR A 75 -41.46 -12.58 46.97
C THR A 75 -41.71 -12.60 45.46
N PRO A 76 -42.84 -12.06 44.95
CA PRO A 76 -43.11 -12.06 43.52
C PRO A 76 -42.10 -11.15 42.80
N SER A 77 -41.14 -11.78 42.12
CA SER A 77 -40.17 -11.10 41.26
C SER A 77 -40.89 -10.59 40.01
N THR A 78 -41.10 -9.27 39.93
CA THR A 78 -41.41 -8.59 38.68
C THR A 78 -40.21 -8.70 37.75
N LYS A 79 -40.17 -9.76 36.93
CA LYS A 79 -39.19 -9.92 35.86
C LYS A 79 -39.22 -8.66 34.99
N PRO A 80 -38.13 -7.88 34.90
CA PRO A 80 -38.06 -6.82 33.91
C PRO A 80 -38.09 -7.49 32.55
N THR A 81 -39.15 -7.26 31.78
CA THR A 81 -39.17 -7.59 30.36
C THR A 81 -38.12 -6.71 29.70
N GLN A 82 -36.90 -7.24 29.53
CA GLN A 82 -35.91 -6.61 28.67
C GLN A 82 -36.56 -6.43 27.29
N PRO A 83 -36.56 -5.19 26.74
CA PRO A 83 -36.97 -5.00 25.36
C PRO A 83 -36.09 -5.89 24.46
N PRO A 84 -36.62 -6.39 23.33
CA PRO A 84 -35.86 -7.24 22.43
C PRO A 84 -34.54 -6.55 22.08
N VAL A 85 -33.42 -7.22 22.35
CA VAL A 85 -32.11 -6.78 21.86
C VAL A 85 -32.21 -6.84 20.34
N GLU A 86 -32.36 -5.68 19.71
CA GLU A 86 -32.34 -5.57 18.25
C GLU A 86 -31.01 -6.14 17.77
N THR A 87 -31.08 -7.32 17.14
CA THR A 87 -29.90 -7.92 16.52
C THR A 87 -29.50 -7.00 15.37
N PRO A 88 -28.32 -6.35 15.41
CA PRO A 88 -27.93 -5.44 14.34
C PRO A 88 -27.92 -6.19 13.03
N THR A 89 -28.73 -5.72 12.09
CA THR A 89 -28.80 -6.30 10.75
C THR A 89 -27.40 -6.20 10.13
N PRO A 90 -26.81 -7.29 9.62
CA PRO A 90 -25.50 -7.24 9.01
C PRO A 90 -25.48 -6.21 7.87
N ALA A 91 -24.66 -5.18 8.01
CA ALA A 91 -24.48 -4.20 6.95
C ALA A 91 -23.97 -4.93 5.69
N LYS A 92 -24.65 -4.73 4.55
CA LYS A 92 -24.24 -5.34 3.27
C LYS A 92 -22.79 -4.95 2.96
N PRO A 93 -21.93 -5.88 2.51
CA PRO A 93 -20.55 -5.58 2.17
C PRO A 93 -20.48 -4.47 1.11
N ARG A 94 -19.97 -3.30 1.47
CA ARG A 94 -19.84 -2.16 0.55
C ARG A 94 -18.92 -2.56 -0.61
N ARG A 95 -19.43 -2.54 -1.84
CA ARG A 95 -18.62 -2.79 -3.04
C ARG A 95 -17.76 -1.54 -3.34
N LEU A 96 -16.59 -1.76 -3.93
CA LEU A 96 -15.79 -0.66 -4.47
C LEU A 96 -16.51 -0.05 -5.68
N THR A 97 -16.55 1.27 -5.77
CA THR A 97 -17.19 2.00 -6.88
C THR A 97 -16.21 3.01 -7.49
N PRO A 98 -16.35 3.35 -8.79
CA PRO A 98 -15.50 4.35 -9.46
C PRO A 98 -15.44 5.72 -8.77
N SER A 99 -16.47 6.09 -8.01
CA SER A 99 -16.50 7.33 -7.20
C SER A 99 -15.56 7.32 -6.00
N MET A 100 -15.01 6.16 -5.63
CA MET A 100 -13.99 6.03 -4.59
C MET A 100 -12.58 6.39 -5.09
N LEU A 101 -12.41 6.51 -6.42
CA LEU A 101 -11.16 6.87 -7.06
C LEU A 101 -11.12 8.38 -7.32
N LEU A 102 -9.94 8.99 -7.12
CA LEU A 102 -9.64 10.33 -7.58
C LEU A 102 -9.96 10.50 -9.06
N THR A 103 -10.53 11.63 -9.44
CA THR A 103 -10.66 12.05 -10.83
C THR A 103 -9.37 12.73 -11.31
N GLY A 104 -9.19 12.82 -12.64
CA GLY A 104 -8.09 13.60 -13.22
C GLY A 104 -8.15 15.07 -12.80
N GLY A 105 -9.37 15.66 -12.75
CA GLY A 105 -9.57 17.05 -12.34
C GLY A 105 -9.20 17.30 -10.87
N GLU A 106 -9.49 16.38 -9.95
CA GLU A 106 -9.06 16.49 -8.55
C GLU A 106 -7.55 16.40 -8.41
N LEU A 107 -6.91 15.50 -9.16
CA LEU A 107 -5.46 15.37 -9.18
C LEU A 107 -4.80 16.64 -9.74
N ALA A 108 -5.29 17.15 -10.87
CA ALA A 108 -4.82 18.40 -11.47
C ALA A 108 -5.02 19.59 -10.52
N LYS A 109 -6.16 19.68 -9.82
CA LYS A 109 -6.38 20.75 -8.82
C LYS A 109 -5.40 20.67 -7.67
N ALA A 110 -5.07 19.48 -7.19
CA ALA A 110 -4.12 19.29 -6.10
C ALA A 110 -2.67 19.54 -6.53
N ASP A 111 -2.35 19.36 -7.82
CA ASP A 111 -1.03 19.57 -8.42
C ASP A 111 -1.11 20.33 -9.77
N PRO A 112 -1.38 21.66 -9.74
CA PRO A 112 -1.89 22.43 -10.89
C PRO A 112 -0.88 22.77 -11.98
N LYS A 113 0.39 22.38 -11.83
CA LYS A 113 1.45 22.68 -12.82
C LYS A 113 1.82 21.48 -13.69
N ARG A 114 1.11 20.36 -13.54
CA ARG A 114 1.47 19.08 -14.14
C ARG A 114 0.45 18.54 -15.11
N ASP A 115 -0.67 19.22 -15.33
CA ASP A 115 -1.67 18.82 -16.31
C ASP A 115 -2.10 17.35 -16.20
N TRP A 116 -2.23 16.86 -14.96
CA TRP A 116 -2.64 15.49 -14.70
C TRP A 116 -4.01 15.18 -15.31
N ALA A 117 -4.07 14.09 -16.06
CA ALA A 117 -5.31 13.52 -16.57
C ALA A 117 -5.45 12.07 -16.16
N ALA A 118 -6.69 11.62 -15.95
CA ALA A 118 -6.98 10.20 -15.92
C ALA A 118 -6.87 9.64 -17.34
N THR A 119 -6.28 8.46 -17.51
CA THR A 119 -6.13 7.84 -18.83
C THR A 119 -6.99 6.60 -18.95
N ASP A 120 -7.33 6.25 -20.19
CA ASP A 120 -7.99 4.99 -20.51
C ASP A 120 -7.00 3.84 -20.39
N GLY A 121 -7.01 3.16 -19.24
CA GLY A 121 -6.10 2.05 -18.97
C GLY A 121 -6.03 1.67 -17.49
N ALA A 122 -5.56 0.44 -17.24
CA ALA A 122 -5.22 0.03 -15.88
C ALA A 122 -4.02 0.85 -15.38
N ALA A 123 -3.98 1.11 -14.07
CA ALA A 123 -2.86 1.80 -13.45
C ALA A 123 -1.55 1.03 -13.69
N SER A 124 -0.54 1.72 -14.18
CA SER A 124 0.79 1.15 -14.49
C SER A 124 1.43 0.56 -13.24
N THR A 125 2.11 -0.58 -13.37
CA THR A 125 2.81 -1.20 -12.22
C THR A 125 3.80 -0.19 -11.62
N PRO A 126 3.71 0.12 -10.32
CA PRO A 126 4.61 1.10 -9.72
C PRO A 126 6.01 0.53 -9.56
N ILE A 127 6.98 1.40 -9.23
CA ILE A 127 8.39 1.03 -9.20
C ILE A 127 8.70 -0.11 -8.22
N CYS A 128 7.92 -0.21 -7.13
CA CYS A 128 8.06 -1.25 -6.12
C CYS A 128 7.28 -2.54 -6.44
N GLY A 129 6.80 -2.67 -7.68
CA GLY A 129 6.14 -3.86 -8.19
C GLY A 129 4.70 -4.00 -7.69
N ARG A 130 4.06 -5.11 -8.05
CA ARG A 130 2.63 -5.34 -7.79
C ARG A 130 2.32 -5.54 -6.30
N SER A 131 3.25 -6.07 -5.51
CA SER A 131 3.08 -6.24 -4.07
C SER A 131 3.01 -4.90 -3.33
N SER A 132 3.48 -3.80 -3.93
CA SER A 132 3.38 -2.47 -3.33
C SER A 132 2.00 -1.81 -3.51
N THR A 133 1.02 -2.47 -4.13
CA THR A 133 -0.32 -1.90 -4.36
C THR A 133 -1.46 -2.72 -3.76
N ARG A 134 -1.18 -3.94 -3.30
CA ARG A 134 -2.17 -4.87 -2.77
C ARG A 134 -1.53 -5.93 -1.89
N GLY A 135 -2.23 -6.34 -0.85
CA GLY A 135 -1.90 -7.53 -0.05
C GLY A 135 -2.60 -8.78 -0.57
N ASP A 136 -2.58 -9.82 0.24
CA ASP A 136 -3.23 -11.10 -0.04
C ASP A 136 -4.73 -11.09 0.32
N ASN A 137 -5.49 -12.10 -0.11
CA ASN A 137 -6.91 -12.28 0.24
C ASN A 137 -7.83 -11.12 -0.15
N VAL A 138 -7.59 -10.55 -1.34
CA VAL A 138 -8.37 -9.42 -1.89
C VAL A 138 -9.77 -9.88 -2.32
N LEU A 139 -10.81 -9.24 -1.78
CA LEU A 139 -12.22 -9.47 -2.12
C LEU A 139 -12.78 -8.53 -3.19
N GLY A 140 -11.98 -7.55 -3.63
CA GLY A 140 -12.34 -6.61 -4.68
C GLY A 140 -11.21 -5.62 -4.91
N ALA A 141 -10.98 -5.27 -6.17
CA ALA A 141 -9.96 -4.31 -6.56
C ALA A 141 -10.51 -3.32 -7.58
N LEU A 142 -10.04 -2.09 -7.52
CA LEU A 142 -10.35 -1.02 -8.45
C LEU A 142 -9.11 -0.16 -8.63
N SER A 143 -8.86 0.35 -9.82
CA SER A 143 -7.71 1.21 -10.06
C SER A 143 -7.98 2.28 -11.11
N ARG A 144 -7.23 3.37 -11.06
CA ARG A 144 -7.20 4.40 -12.09
C ARG A 144 -5.78 4.84 -12.38
N ASN A 145 -5.45 4.94 -13.66
CA ASN A 145 -4.18 5.45 -14.12
C ASN A 145 -4.26 6.97 -14.31
N PHE A 146 -3.15 7.65 -14.06
CA PHE A 146 -2.97 9.07 -14.33
C PHE A 146 -1.66 9.30 -15.08
N ALA A 147 -1.67 10.28 -15.97
CA ALA A 147 -0.48 10.75 -16.68
C ALA A 147 -0.60 12.24 -17.02
N ASN A 148 0.52 12.88 -17.30
CA ASN A 148 0.57 14.25 -17.81
C ASN A 148 0.81 14.33 -19.33
N GLY A 149 0.86 13.20 -20.03
CA GLY A 149 1.19 13.14 -21.46
C GLY A 149 2.67 13.41 -21.79
N LEU A 150 3.53 13.53 -20.77
CA LEU A 150 4.97 13.75 -20.90
C LEU A 150 5.72 12.58 -20.23
N ASP A 151 6.23 12.81 -19.03
CA ASP A 151 7.17 11.95 -18.30
C ASP A 151 6.64 11.48 -16.93
N ALA A 152 5.51 12.03 -16.47
CA ALA A 152 4.92 11.70 -15.19
C ALA A 152 3.73 10.75 -15.36
N SER A 153 3.74 9.67 -14.59
CA SER A 153 2.67 8.68 -14.58
C SER A 153 2.46 8.10 -13.20
N GLY A 154 1.28 7.54 -12.96
CA GLY A 154 0.98 6.90 -11.69
C GLY A 154 -0.43 6.37 -11.64
N GLY A 155 -0.86 6.05 -10.43
CA GLY A 155 -2.20 5.51 -10.25
C GLY A 155 -2.66 5.51 -8.82
N GLN A 156 -3.96 5.21 -8.71
CA GLN A 156 -4.58 4.83 -7.46
C GLN A 156 -5.04 3.37 -7.57
N TRP A 157 -4.79 2.58 -6.53
CA TRP A 157 -5.32 1.23 -6.34
C TRP A 157 -6.13 1.18 -5.07
N LEU A 158 -7.35 0.67 -5.17
CA LEU A 158 -8.20 0.35 -4.03
C LEU A 158 -8.33 -1.15 -3.94
N THR A 159 -8.13 -1.69 -2.75
CA THR A 159 -8.33 -3.10 -2.45
C THR A 159 -9.22 -3.25 -1.23
N ARG A 160 -10.20 -4.15 -1.32
CA ARG A 160 -11.11 -4.48 -0.22
C ARG A 160 -10.78 -5.85 0.34
N TYR A 161 -10.82 -5.98 1.65
CA TYR A 161 -10.54 -7.20 2.40
C TYR A 161 -11.78 -7.69 3.16
N ALA A 162 -11.73 -8.92 3.67
CA ALA A 162 -12.83 -9.55 4.40
C ALA A 162 -13.14 -8.85 5.72
N ASP A 163 -12.09 -8.48 6.46
CA ASP A 163 -12.18 -7.92 7.79
C ASP A 163 -11.04 -6.92 8.06
N ALA A 164 -11.15 -6.19 9.17
CA ALA A 164 -10.21 -5.15 9.55
C ALA A 164 -8.80 -5.72 9.83
N ARG A 165 -8.70 -6.95 10.32
CA ARG A 165 -7.41 -7.61 10.57
C ARG A 165 -6.67 -7.86 9.27
N THR A 166 -7.35 -8.37 8.26
CA THR A 166 -6.79 -8.63 6.92
C THR A 166 -6.42 -7.32 6.23
N ALA A 167 -7.26 -6.28 6.34
CA ALA A 167 -6.95 -4.96 5.81
C ALA A 167 -5.71 -4.33 6.49
N THR A 168 -5.55 -4.55 7.80
CA THR A 168 -4.37 -4.12 8.57
C THR A 168 -3.11 -4.85 8.10
N ALA A 169 -3.16 -6.18 8.03
CA ALA A 169 -2.02 -6.97 7.56
C ALA A 169 -1.61 -6.60 6.13
N ALA A 170 -2.59 -6.34 5.25
CA ALA A 170 -2.32 -5.87 3.90
C ALA A 170 -1.65 -4.49 3.88
N TYR A 171 -2.16 -3.54 4.67
CA TYR A 171 -1.55 -2.22 4.83
C TYR A 171 -0.09 -2.32 5.31
N ASP A 172 0.17 -3.09 6.38
CA ASP A 172 1.50 -3.25 6.96
C ASP A 172 2.47 -3.90 5.96
N ASN A 173 2.02 -4.94 5.26
CA ASN A 173 2.81 -5.61 4.22
C ASN A 173 3.14 -4.67 3.05
N ILE A 174 2.17 -3.90 2.55
CA ILE A 174 2.40 -2.93 1.47
C ILE A 174 3.44 -1.89 1.92
N VAL A 175 3.30 -1.33 3.12
CA VAL A 175 4.27 -0.37 3.67
C VAL A 175 5.66 -1.01 3.81
N ALA A 176 5.76 -2.24 4.33
CA ALA A 176 7.01 -2.96 4.44
C ALA A 176 7.66 -3.25 3.08
N THR A 177 6.84 -3.62 2.09
CA THR A 177 7.27 -3.84 0.70
C THR A 177 7.84 -2.56 0.10
N ILE A 178 7.17 -1.41 0.30
CA ILE A 178 7.67 -0.13 -0.20
C ILE A 178 8.97 0.26 0.50
N LYS A 179 9.09 0.05 1.82
CA LYS A 179 10.32 0.37 2.59
C LYS A 179 11.52 -0.49 2.20
N SER A 180 11.29 -1.75 1.84
CA SER A 180 12.34 -2.71 1.46
C SER A 180 12.54 -2.83 -0.05
N CYS A 181 11.87 -1.98 -0.82
CA CYS A 181 11.81 -2.00 -2.27
C CYS A 181 13.20 -1.98 -2.91
N LYS A 182 13.56 -3.11 -3.54
CA LYS A 182 14.73 -3.25 -4.42
C LYS A 182 14.35 -3.27 -5.90
N ALA A 183 13.06 -3.16 -6.20
CA ALA A 183 12.53 -3.36 -7.54
C ALA A 183 13.02 -2.27 -8.50
N ALA A 184 13.51 -2.73 -9.65
CA ALA A 184 14.40 -2.05 -10.59
C ALA A 184 15.76 -1.67 -9.97
N ARG A 185 16.82 -2.42 -10.30
CA ARG A 185 18.19 -1.96 -10.07
C ARG A 185 18.34 -0.59 -10.77
N PRO A 186 18.74 0.48 -10.06
CA PRO A 186 19.02 1.76 -10.71
C PRO A 186 20.03 1.54 -11.84
N ALA A 187 20.04 2.44 -12.83
CA ALA A 187 21.13 2.45 -13.80
C ALA A 187 22.49 2.50 -13.07
N PRO A 188 23.59 1.96 -13.62
CA PRO A 188 24.90 1.98 -12.95
C PRO A 188 25.38 3.37 -12.54
N THR A 189 24.86 4.41 -13.19
CA THR A 189 25.13 5.82 -12.92
C THR A 189 24.23 6.43 -11.84
N HIS A 190 23.35 5.64 -11.23
CA HIS A 190 22.34 6.12 -10.30
C HIS A 190 22.30 5.28 -9.02
N ALA A 191 21.80 5.87 -7.95
CA ALA A 191 21.45 5.19 -6.71
C ALA A 191 20.05 5.61 -6.24
N ARG A 192 19.47 4.85 -5.30
CA ARG A 192 18.15 5.13 -4.74
C ARG A 192 18.16 5.17 -3.23
N LYS A 193 17.37 6.08 -2.67
CA LYS A 193 17.15 6.16 -1.22
C LYS A 193 15.72 6.56 -0.87
N LEU A 194 15.25 6.09 0.28
CA LEU A 194 13.99 6.53 0.88
C LEU A 194 14.23 7.88 1.56
N THR A 195 13.65 8.95 1.03
CA THR A 195 13.82 10.32 1.53
C THR A 195 12.69 10.79 2.43
N GLU A 196 11.53 10.13 2.37
CA GLU A 196 10.38 10.41 3.22
C GLU A 196 9.79 9.09 3.73
N ASN A 197 9.47 9.06 5.03
CA ASN A 197 8.74 7.99 5.68
C ASN A 197 8.04 8.57 6.90
N ARG A 198 6.79 8.99 6.74
CA ARG A 198 6.01 9.60 7.81
C ARG A 198 4.57 9.13 7.80
N THR A 199 3.96 9.16 8.96
CA THR A 199 2.53 8.88 9.14
C THR A 199 1.75 10.19 9.23
N ILE A 200 0.50 10.19 8.73
CA ILE A 200 -0.43 11.32 8.87
C ILE A 200 -1.78 10.82 9.38
N ALA A 201 -2.48 11.66 10.14
CA ALA A 201 -3.79 11.36 10.70
C ALA A 201 -4.89 11.47 9.63
N LEU A 202 -5.02 10.41 8.82
CA LEU A 202 -6.04 10.24 7.79
C LEU A 202 -6.53 8.79 7.77
N GLY A 203 -7.83 8.59 7.58
CA GLY A 203 -8.45 7.27 7.70
C GLY A 203 -8.17 6.65 9.07
N ASP A 204 -7.98 5.33 9.09
CA ASP A 204 -7.53 4.63 10.30
C ASP A 204 -6.00 4.58 10.39
N ALA A 205 -5.32 4.67 9.24
CA ALA A 205 -3.86 4.74 9.14
C ALA A 205 -3.46 5.24 7.75
N THR A 206 -2.53 6.20 7.68
CA THR A 206 -1.88 6.59 6.43
C THR A 206 -0.39 6.77 6.61
N THR A 207 0.39 6.18 5.70
CA THR A 207 1.84 6.41 5.57
C THR A 207 2.15 7.02 4.21
N ILE A 208 2.93 8.10 4.21
CA ILE A 208 3.57 8.65 3.02
C ILE A 208 5.03 8.20 3.01
N LEU A 209 5.43 7.61 1.88
CA LEU A 209 6.79 7.18 1.61
C LEU A 209 7.27 7.81 0.31
N ARG A 210 8.55 8.14 0.21
CA ARG A 210 9.11 8.72 -1.01
C ARG A 210 10.48 8.15 -1.30
N TRP A 211 10.59 7.52 -2.47
CA TRP A 211 11.87 7.14 -3.01
C TRP A 211 12.38 8.21 -3.94
N TYR A 212 13.70 8.36 -3.95
CA TYR A 212 14.39 9.21 -4.88
C TYR A 212 15.47 8.41 -5.61
N ASP A 213 15.51 8.56 -6.93
CA ASP A 213 16.53 8.02 -7.83
C ASP A 213 17.42 9.18 -8.27
N TYR A 214 18.72 9.03 -8.10
CA TYR A 214 19.67 10.14 -8.18
C TYR A 214 20.94 9.76 -8.92
N PRO A 215 21.50 10.67 -9.73
CA PRO A 215 22.75 10.42 -10.42
C PRO A 215 23.92 10.43 -9.44
N LEU A 216 24.81 9.45 -9.55
CA LEU A 216 26.08 9.43 -8.84
C LEU A 216 27.07 10.43 -9.47
N PRO A 217 27.97 11.05 -8.68
CA PRO A 217 28.17 10.87 -7.24
C PRO A 217 27.29 11.78 -6.36
N SER A 218 26.37 12.55 -6.94
CA SER A 218 25.55 13.52 -6.21
C SER A 218 24.71 12.81 -5.14
N ASP A 219 24.99 13.05 -3.85
CA ASP A 219 24.07 12.61 -2.78
C ASP A 219 22.91 13.60 -2.67
N PRO A 220 21.66 13.15 -2.81
CA PRO A 220 20.55 14.09 -2.89
C PRO A 220 20.18 14.70 -1.55
N GLY A 221 20.49 15.98 -1.41
CA GLY A 221 19.97 16.81 -0.34
C GLY A 221 18.76 17.68 -0.73
N SER A 222 18.41 17.82 -2.03
CA SER A 222 17.60 18.98 -2.45
C SER A 222 16.45 18.73 -3.44
N GLU A 223 16.21 17.51 -3.92
CA GLU A 223 15.14 17.26 -4.90
C GLU A 223 13.89 16.64 -4.27
N ASP A 224 12.72 16.99 -4.82
CA ASP A 224 11.39 16.67 -4.29
C ASP A 224 11.05 15.16 -4.33
N GLY A 225 11.92 14.27 -4.87
CA GLY A 225 11.72 12.83 -4.93
C GLY A 225 10.75 12.31 -6.02
N GLY A 226 11.25 11.67 -7.08
CA GLY A 226 10.45 11.21 -8.23
C GLY A 226 9.42 10.09 -8.00
N PHE A 227 9.44 9.38 -6.85
CA PHE A 227 8.62 8.19 -6.64
C PHE A 227 7.85 8.20 -5.30
N PRO A 228 6.82 9.05 -5.16
CA PRO A 228 6.01 9.11 -3.96
C PRO A 228 4.96 7.99 -3.90
N TYR A 229 4.71 7.50 -2.69
CA TYR A 229 3.67 6.56 -2.31
C TYR A 229 2.86 7.09 -1.14
N ALA A 230 1.54 6.88 -1.18
CA ALA A 230 0.68 7.04 -0.01
C ALA A 230 -0.15 5.78 0.15
N VAL A 231 -0.03 5.13 1.31
CA VAL A 231 -0.81 3.95 1.67
C VAL A 231 -1.80 4.40 2.75
N THR A 232 -3.09 4.27 2.50
CA THR A 232 -4.18 4.64 3.42
C THR A 232 -5.08 3.45 3.67
N ARG A 233 -5.30 3.08 4.93
CA ARG A 233 -6.32 2.13 5.35
C ARG A 233 -7.52 2.89 5.93
N LYS A 234 -8.73 2.52 5.50
CA LYS A 234 -9.98 2.98 6.11
C LYS A 234 -11.00 1.84 6.09
N GLY A 235 -11.38 1.36 7.28
CA GLY A 235 -12.16 0.16 7.48
C GLY A 235 -11.54 -1.05 6.77
N LEU A 236 -12.29 -1.60 5.81
CA LEU A 236 -11.91 -2.80 5.05
C LEU A 236 -11.15 -2.48 3.76
N VAL A 237 -10.85 -1.21 3.50
CA VAL A 237 -10.24 -0.77 2.23
C VAL A 237 -8.83 -0.24 2.47
N VAL A 238 -7.90 -0.68 1.62
CA VAL A 238 -6.58 -0.08 1.49
C VAL A 238 -6.49 0.63 0.14
N SER A 239 -6.20 1.93 0.18
CA SER A 239 -5.87 2.77 -0.97
C SER A 239 -4.38 2.96 -1.07
N VAL A 240 -3.81 2.75 -2.25
CA VAL A 240 -2.43 3.09 -2.57
C VAL A 240 -2.43 4.13 -3.69
N LEU A 241 -1.76 5.25 -3.46
CA LEU A 241 -1.33 6.17 -4.51
C LEU A 241 0.14 5.93 -4.77
N ALA A 242 0.53 5.83 -6.04
CA ALA A 242 1.93 5.77 -6.42
C ALA A 242 2.15 6.51 -7.73
N PHE A 243 3.16 7.37 -7.77
CA PHE A 243 3.56 8.09 -8.98
C PHE A 243 5.04 7.86 -9.26
N ARG A 244 5.42 8.08 -10.51
CA ARG A 244 6.78 8.02 -11.02
C ARG A 244 6.98 9.13 -12.03
N GLU A 245 8.13 9.77 -11.97
CA GLU A 245 8.64 10.64 -13.03
C GLU A 245 10.16 10.75 -12.93
N MET A 246 10.75 11.27 -13.99
CA MET A 246 12.14 11.72 -13.97
C MET A 246 12.17 13.17 -13.47
N GLY A 247 13.14 13.53 -12.63
CA GLY A 247 13.25 14.88 -12.07
C GLY A 247 12.57 15.03 -10.71
N PRO A 248 12.10 16.25 -10.36
CA PRO A 248 11.83 16.60 -8.96
C PRO A 248 10.71 15.77 -8.32
N GLY A 249 9.75 15.21 -9.05
CA GLY A 249 8.64 14.48 -8.44
C GLY A 249 7.55 15.38 -7.86
N VAL A 250 6.40 14.80 -7.50
CA VAL A 250 5.27 15.58 -6.97
C VAL A 250 5.70 16.22 -5.67
N LYS A 251 5.64 17.56 -5.57
CA LYS A 251 6.03 18.30 -4.36
C LYS A 251 5.39 17.69 -3.12
N PRO A 252 6.09 17.55 -1.98
CA PRO A 252 5.55 16.92 -0.78
C PRO A 252 4.18 17.48 -0.34
N ALA A 253 4.03 18.80 -0.34
CA ALA A 253 2.76 19.46 0.00
C ALA A 253 1.62 19.15 -0.99
N ASN A 254 1.93 19.02 -2.29
CA ASN A 254 0.94 18.67 -3.32
C ASN A 254 0.53 17.20 -3.15
N PHE A 255 1.51 16.31 -2.93
CA PHE A 255 1.26 14.89 -2.73
C PHE A 255 0.43 14.61 -1.47
N GLU A 256 0.66 15.35 -0.38
CA GLU A 256 -0.19 15.28 0.80
C GLU A 256 -1.62 15.74 0.49
N ARG A 257 -1.82 16.83 -0.27
CA ARG A 257 -3.17 17.24 -0.70
C ARG A 257 -3.87 16.18 -1.52
N ILE A 258 -3.17 15.55 -2.47
CA ILE A 258 -3.70 14.43 -3.26
C ILE A 258 -4.13 13.29 -2.33
N THR A 259 -3.28 12.94 -1.36
CA THR A 259 -3.54 11.89 -0.38
C THR A 259 -4.78 12.19 0.48
N ARG A 260 -4.91 13.44 0.95
CA ARG A 260 -6.07 13.92 1.70
C ARG A 260 -7.34 13.81 0.88
N THR A 261 -7.33 14.28 -0.36
CA THR A 261 -8.47 14.16 -1.28
C THR A 261 -8.81 12.69 -1.50
N ALA A 262 -7.86 11.82 -1.82
CA ALA A 262 -8.14 10.40 -2.03
C ALA A 262 -8.80 9.74 -0.81
N ALA A 263 -8.37 10.10 0.41
CA ALA A 263 -8.92 9.56 1.64
C ALA A 263 -10.39 9.96 1.89
N THR A 264 -10.86 11.12 1.40
CA THR A 264 -12.27 11.53 1.57
C THR A 264 -13.24 10.70 0.73
N HIS A 265 -12.76 10.04 -0.33
CA HIS A 265 -13.56 9.15 -1.17
C HIS A 265 -13.72 7.74 -0.57
N LEU A 266 -12.97 7.41 0.48
CA LEU A 266 -13.00 6.09 1.12
C LEU A 266 -14.21 5.94 2.05
N PRO A 267 -14.78 4.71 2.21
CA PRO A 267 -15.92 4.44 3.09
C PRO A 267 -15.78 4.92 4.51
#